data_AF-A0AB74BU03-F1
#
_entry.id   AF-A0AB74BU03-F1
#
_cell.length_a   1.000
_cell.length_b   1.000
_cell.length_c   1.000
_cell.angle_alpha   90.00
_cell.angle_beta   90.00
_cell.angle_gamma   90.00
#
_symmetry.space_group_name_H-M   'P 1'
#
loop_
_entity.id
_entity.type
_entity.pdbx_description
1 polymer ?
#
loop_
_entity_poly.entity_id
_entity_poly.type
_entity_poly.pdbx_seq_one_letter_code
_entity_poly.pdbx_strand_id
1 'polypeptide(L)'
;MRRVYWRSLYRHRLGIRWHATTSPCTSLDDSRHLPSAAAASRISYWKRIPAWSEVTESEFIDYKWQMKNSLQSPKALLNFLAAVLPSEIRSSSTQGYVTRAEFIADVATGMKKAPMAVRLTPHILSLINWKEAYSDPIRRQFIPIASSFKPDHPQLQLDSLHETHDSPVKGLVHRYPDKVLFLATSVCPVYCRFCTRSYSVGQQTETVSKKRFLPLQKYWEPMFEYIARTPEVTDVVVSGGDTFFLEPSQLREIGTTLLGIDHIRRIRFASKGLSVCPSRILDPSDEWTRVLIEISNRGREKGKNIALHTHFNHPQEISWITEQAAQKLFHNAVTVRNQTVLLNKVNNNVPTMKRLIRKLADNNIQPYYVYQGDMVQGVEDLRTPLRDILHIESHIRGTIAGFMTPSFVVDLPGGGGKRLASTFESYDTRTGVSRFLAPGVKGNTVHQYYDPLWSLPEGSQTL
;
A
#
# COMPACT_ATOMS: atom_id res chain seq x y z
N MET A 1 54.28 -15.90 -25.54
CA MET A 1 54.20 -15.63 -27.00
C MET A 1 53.14 -16.53 -27.63
N ARG A 2 52.20 -15.93 -28.39
CA ARG A 2 51.38 -16.49 -29.51
C ARG A 2 50.57 -17.78 -29.24
N ARG A 3 49.26 -17.67 -28.94
CA ARG A 3 48.09 -17.69 -29.88
C ARG A 3 48.08 -18.89 -30.84
N VAL A 4 47.22 -19.86 -30.56
CA VAL A 4 46.74 -20.88 -31.51
C VAL A 4 45.33 -20.48 -31.97
N TYR A 5 45.18 -20.39 -33.29
CA TYR A 5 43.94 -20.20 -34.03
C TYR A 5 43.24 -21.55 -34.24
N TRP A 6 41.91 -21.58 -34.13
CA TRP A 6 41.09 -22.46 -34.95
C TRP A 6 39.90 -21.67 -35.51
N ARG A 7 39.90 -21.54 -36.84
CA ARG A 7 38.76 -21.13 -37.69
C ARG A 7 38.28 -22.38 -38.42
N SER A 8 36.96 -22.63 -38.44
CA SER A 8 36.24 -23.32 -39.52
C SER A 8 34.75 -23.33 -39.14
N LEU A 9 33.94 -22.43 -39.71
CA LEU A 9 33.01 -22.67 -40.84
C LEU A 9 31.64 -23.20 -40.38
N TYR A 10 30.62 -22.33 -40.41
CA TYR A 10 29.36 -22.56 -41.14
C TYR A 10 28.70 -21.19 -41.37
N ARG A 11 28.76 -20.71 -42.61
CA ARG A 11 28.00 -19.56 -43.13
C ARG A 11 26.90 -20.13 -44.02
N HIS A 12 25.65 -19.89 -43.68
CA HIS A 12 24.58 -19.78 -44.68
C HIS A 12 24.09 -18.34 -44.76
N ARG A 13 23.89 -17.93 -46.02
CA ARG A 13 23.57 -16.60 -46.53
C ARG A 13 22.18 -16.14 -46.09
N LEU A 14 22.09 -14.92 -45.56
CA LEU A 14 21.07 -13.95 -45.96
C LEU A 14 21.79 -12.61 -46.13
N GLY A 15 21.79 -12.11 -47.37
CA GLY A 15 22.44 -10.87 -47.74
C GLY A 15 21.59 -9.67 -47.33
N ILE A 16 22.07 -8.90 -46.36
CA ILE A 16 21.62 -7.53 -46.11
C ILE A 16 22.89 -6.69 -45.96
N ARG A 17 23.17 -5.84 -46.94
CA ARG A 17 24.26 -4.86 -46.89
C ARG A 17 23.82 -3.70 -46.00
N TRP A 18 24.55 -3.43 -44.93
CA TRP A 18 24.43 -2.18 -44.18
C TRP A 18 25.39 -1.15 -44.77
N HIS A 19 24.86 -0.14 -45.44
CA HIS A 19 25.61 1.08 -45.75
C HIS A 19 25.59 1.98 -44.52
N ALA A 20 26.77 2.29 -43.97
CA ALA A 20 26.91 3.28 -42.91
C ALA A 20 27.00 4.67 -43.55
N THR A 21 25.95 5.47 -43.39
CA THR A 21 25.97 6.92 -43.64
C THR A 21 25.92 7.64 -42.30
N THR A 22 26.99 8.37 -41.98
CA THR A 22 27.06 9.30 -40.86
C THR A 22 26.25 10.55 -41.20
N SER A 23 25.16 10.82 -40.47
CA SER A 23 24.48 12.12 -40.47
C SER A 23 24.42 12.70 -39.05
N PRO A 24 24.53 14.03 -38.88
CA PRO A 24 24.65 14.65 -37.57
C PRO A 24 23.31 14.62 -36.82
N CYS A 25 23.39 14.40 -35.52
CA CYS A 25 22.25 14.40 -34.60
C CYS A 25 21.72 15.83 -34.43
N THR A 26 20.64 16.18 -35.12
CA THR A 26 19.86 17.41 -34.86
C THR A 26 18.55 17.06 -34.16
N SER A 27 18.38 17.67 -32.98
CA SER A 27 17.15 17.88 -32.19
C SER A 27 16.06 16.80 -32.26
N LEU A 28 15.97 15.99 -31.20
CA LEU A 28 14.79 15.17 -30.91
C LEU A 28 13.65 16.09 -30.49
N ASP A 29 12.70 16.28 -31.40
CA ASP A 29 11.36 16.79 -31.16
C ASP A 29 10.62 15.84 -30.20
N ASP A 30 10.08 16.40 -29.11
CA ASP A 30 9.57 15.72 -27.92
C ASP A 30 8.07 15.39 -28.04
N SER A 31 7.66 14.90 -29.22
CA SER A 31 6.25 14.77 -29.61
C SER A 31 5.83 13.38 -30.11
N ARG A 32 6.52 12.32 -29.67
CA ARG A 32 6.04 10.94 -29.89
C ARG A 32 5.01 10.53 -28.83
N HIS A 33 3.79 11.02 -28.97
CA HIS A 33 2.62 10.42 -28.35
C HIS A 33 2.38 9.02 -28.95
N LEU A 34 2.76 7.98 -28.20
CA LEU A 34 2.28 6.63 -28.45
C LEU A 34 0.76 6.61 -28.16
N PRO A 35 -0.08 6.16 -29.09
CA PRO A 35 -1.48 5.93 -28.80
C PRO A 35 -1.58 4.76 -27.80
N SER A 36 -1.86 5.08 -26.54
CA SER A 36 -2.25 4.10 -25.54
C SER A 36 -3.54 3.41 -25.99
N ALA A 37 -3.63 2.10 -25.76
CA ALA A 37 -4.85 1.31 -25.92
C ALA A 37 -6.04 1.78 -25.03
N ALA A 38 -5.93 2.91 -24.32
CA ALA A 38 -6.94 3.48 -23.42
C ALA A 38 -7.59 4.78 -23.97
N ALA A 39 -7.95 4.81 -25.26
CA ALA A 39 -9.01 5.71 -25.75
C ALA A 39 -10.41 5.12 -25.51
N ALA A 40 -10.51 3.90 -24.97
CA ALA A 40 -11.73 3.42 -24.33
C ALA A 40 -12.07 4.37 -23.16
N SER A 41 -13.30 4.88 -23.16
CA SER A 41 -13.70 6.13 -22.51
C SER A 41 -13.03 6.39 -21.16
N ARG A 42 -12.28 7.50 -21.05
CA ARG A 42 -11.85 8.05 -19.77
C ARG A 42 -13.09 8.49 -19.01
N ILE A 43 -13.69 7.57 -18.27
CA ILE A 43 -14.89 7.86 -17.48
C ILE A 43 -14.49 8.88 -16.41
N SER A 44 -15.13 10.05 -16.41
CA SER A 44 -15.06 11.01 -15.32
C SER A 44 -15.84 10.49 -14.11
N TYR A 45 -15.33 9.44 -13.47
CA TYR A 45 -16.05 8.67 -12.46
C TYR A 45 -16.45 9.50 -11.23
N TRP A 46 -15.76 10.61 -10.97
CA TRP A 46 -16.10 11.58 -9.92
C TRP A 46 -17.40 12.33 -10.18
N LYS A 47 -17.83 12.48 -11.43
CA LYS A 47 -19.08 13.16 -11.78
C LYS A 47 -20.33 12.44 -11.28
N ARG A 48 -20.18 11.20 -10.79
CA ARG A 48 -21.24 10.45 -10.08
C ARG A 48 -21.55 11.03 -8.70
N ILE A 49 -20.63 11.82 -8.14
CA ILE A 49 -20.82 12.53 -6.88
C ILE A 49 -21.48 13.87 -7.22
N PRO A 50 -22.70 14.16 -6.71
CA PRO A 50 -23.44 15.37 -7.08
C PRO A 50 -22.65 16.67 -6.86
N ALA A 51 -21.88 16.75 -5.77
CA ALA A 51 -21.04 17.91 -5.48
C ALA A 51 -19.88 18.13 -6.49
N TRP A 52 -19.59 17.13 -7.33
CA TRP A 52 -18.47 17.14 -8.29
C TRP A 52 -18.94 16.91 -9.74
N SER A 53 -20.23 17.05 -10.06
CA SER A 53 -20.76 16.83 -11.42
C SER A 53 -20.14 17.80 -12.45
N GLU A 54 -19.88 19.03 -12.01
CA GLU A 54 -19.32 20.11 -12.85
C GLU A 54 -17.79 20.19 -12.78
N VAL A 55 -17.14 19.40 -11.91
CA VAL A 55 -15.68 19.40 -11.79
C VAL A 55 -15.09 18.81 -13.07
N THR A 56 -14.21 19.58 -13.72
CA THR A 56 -13.52 19.18 -14.94
C THR A 56 -12.44 18.13 -14.66
N GLU A 57 -11.96 17.45 -15.70
CA GLU A 57 -10.84 16.50 -15.57
C GLU A 57 -9.59 17.21 -15.02
N SER A 58 -9.25 18.38 -15.55
CA SER A 58 -8.10 19.18 -15.11
C SER A 58 -8.18 19.57 -13.64
N GLU A 59 -9.36 19.96 -13.16
CA GLU A 59 -9.55 20.27 -11.74
C GLU A 59 -9.48 19.01 -10.87
N PHE A 60 -10.07 17.89 -11.32
CA PHE A 60 -10.07 16.68 -10.52
C PHE A 60 -8.67 16.06 -10.40
N ILE A 61 -7.84 16.14 -11.44
CA ILE A 61 -6.46 15.62 -11.41
C ILE A 61 -5.46 16.62 -10.80
N ASP A 62 -5.88 17.82 -10.42
CA ASP A 62 -5.06 18.78 -9.67
C ASP A 62 -4.86 18.31 -8.22
N TYR A 63 -3.61 18.25 -7.77
CA TYR A 63 -3.30 17.75 -6.43
C TYR A 63 -3.81 18.69 -5.35
N LYS A 64 -3.69 20.00 -5.54
CA LYS A 64 -4.14 20.99 -4.54
C LYS A 64 -5.66 20.94 -4.36
N TRP A 65 -6.40 20.72 -5.44
CA TRP A 65 -7.85 20.51 -5.43
C TRP A 65 -8.20 19.24 -4.65
N GLN A 66 -7.53 18.12 -4.90
CA GLN A 66 -7.75 16.87 -4.16
C GLN A 66 -7.51 17.05 -2.65
N MET A 67 -6.44 17.76 -2.28
CA MET A 67 -6.12 18.01 -0.87
C MET A 67 -7.09 18.99 -0.22
N LYS A 68 -7.47 20.07 -0.91
CA LYS A 68 -8.46 21.06 -0.43
C LYS A 68 -9.83 20.43 -0.19
N ASN A 69 -10.24 19.49 -1.04
CA ASN A 69 -11.54 18.82 -0.96
C ASN A 69 -11.49 17.48 -0.21
N SER A 70 -10.36 17.14 0.42
CA SER A 70 -10.27 15.95 1.26
C SER A 70 -11.11 16.10 2.53
N LEU A 71 -11.85 15.06 2.87
CA LEU A 71 -12.61 14.98 4.12
C LEU A 71 -11.63 14.62 5.25
N GLN A 72 -11.50 15.50 6.23
CA GLN A 72 -10.49 15.37 7.31
C GLN A 72 -11.11 15.31 8.72
N SER A 73 -12.44 15.23 8.82
CA SER A 73 -13.13 15.15 10.12
C SER A 73 -14.39 14.29 10.03
N PRO A 74 -14.85 13.72 11.17
CA PRO A 74 -16.12 13.00 11.24
C PRO A 74 -17.29 13.83 10.72
N LYS A 75 -17.39 15.11 11.12
CA LYS A 75 -18.46 16.02 10.67
C LYS A 75 -18.45 16.20 9.15
N ALA A 76 -17.28 16.38 8.55
CA ALA A 76 -17.16 16.51 7.09
C ALA A 76 -17.62 15.24 6.37
N LEU A 77 -17.28 14.05 6.89
CA LEU A 77 -17.77 12.79 6.34
C LEU A 77 -19.28 12.65 6.46
N LEU A 78 -19.87 12.91 7.63
CA LEU A 78 -21.33 12.77 7.81
C LEU A 78 -22.11 13.71 6.88
N ASN A 79 -21.65 14.95 6.71
CA ASN A 79 -22.25 15.90 5.77
C ASN A 79 -22.14 15.41 4.32
N PHE A 80 -20.99 14.87 3.93
CA PHE A 80 -20.80 14.28 2.60
C PHE A 80 -21.76 13.10 2.38
N LEU A 81 -21.88 12.19 3.35
CA LEU A 81 -22.77 11.04 3.26
C LEU A 81 -24.24 11.46 3.12
N ALA A 82 -24.67 12.48 3.86
CA ALA A 82 -26.02 13.02 3.76
C ALA A 82 -26.36 13.53 2.34
N ALA A 83 -25.36 14.05 1.62
CA ALA A 83 -25.52 14.57 0.27
C ALA A 83 -25.45 13.50 -0.83
N VAL A 84 -24.72 12.41 -0.60
CA VAL A 84 -24.35 11.44 -1.67
C VAL A 84 -25.14 10.13 -1.60
N LEU A 85 -25.53 9.69 -0.41
CA LEU A 85 -26.23 8.42 -0.25
C LEU A 85 -27.66 8.48 -0.85
N PRO A 86 -28.18 7.38 -1.42
CA PRO A 86 -29.61 7.27 -1.75
C PRO A 86 -30.49 7.34 -0.49
N SER A 87 -31.81 7.46 -0.65
CA SER A 87 -32.77 7.44 0.47
C SER A 87 -32.79 6.09 1.20
N GLU A 88 -32.60 5.01 0.45
CA GLU A 88 -32.55 3.64 0.93
C GLU A 88 -31.27 2.96 0.45
N ILE A 89 -30.65 2.19 1.33
CA ILE A 89 -29.37 1.52 1.10
C ILE A 89 -29.57 0.04 1.42
N ARG A 90 -29.11 -0.83 0.52
CA ARG A 90 -29.20 -2.27 0.72
C ARG A 90 -28.39 -2.71 1.95
N SER A 91 -29.04 -3.36 2.90
CA SER A 91 -28.39 -3.90 4.11
C SER A 91 -27.50 -5.10 3.77
N SER A 92 -26.45 -5.31 4.56
CA SER A 92 -25.60 -6.52 4.46
C SER A 92 -25.98 -7.65 5.41
N SER A 93 -26.80 -7.39 6.43
CA SER A 93 -27.17 -8.34 7.48
C SER A 93 -28.59 -8.89 7.34
N THR A 94 -29.47 -8.16 6.65
CA THR A 94 -30.86 -8.54 6.38
C THR A 94 -31.10 -8.50 4.88
N GLN A 95 -32.03 -9.31 4.34
CA GLN A 95 -32.50 -9.19 2.95
C GLN A 95 -33.35 -7.92 2.72
N GLY A 96 -33.03 -6.81 3.39
CA GLY A 96 -33.81 -5.57 3.40
C GLY A 96 -32.96 -4.32 3.14
N TYR A 97 -33.63 -3.18 3.19
CA TYR A 97 -33.04 -1.86 3.06
C TYR A 97 -33.01 -1.16 4.41
N VAL A 98 -32.02 -0.29 4.61
CA VAL A 98 -32.00 0.68 5.70
C VAL A 98 -32.09 2.08 5.13
N THR A 99 -32.62 3.01 5.92
CA THR A 99 -32.69 4.42 5.55
C THR A 99 -31.29 5.03 5.52
N ARG A 100 -31.15 6.13 4.76
CA ARG A 100 -29.96 6.98 4.77
C ARG A 100 -29.55 7.38 6.19
N ALA A 101 -30.52 7.76 7.03
CA ALA A 101 -30.27 8.23 8.38
C ALA A 101 -29.68 7.12 9.27
N GLU A 102 -30.21 5.90 9.18
CA GLU A 102 -29.69 4.74 9.92
C GLU A 102 -28.26 4.41 9.51
N PHE A 103 -27.95 4.42 8.22
CA PHE A 103 -26.57 4.19 7.75
C PHE A 103 -25.60 5.26 8.26
N ILE A 104 -26.00 6.53 8.22
CA ILE A 104 -25.16 7.64 8.71
C ILE A 104 -24.94 7.51 10.22
N ALA A 105 -25.96 7.12 10.98
CA ALA A 105 -25.84 6.86 12.42
C ALA A 105 -24.92 5.67 12.72
N ASP A 106 -24.98 4.62 11.90
CA ASP A 106 -24.11 3.44 11.97
C ASP A 106 -22.64 3.81 11.69
N VAL A 107 -22.38 4.64 10.67
CA VAL A 107 -21.05 5.22 10.39
C VAL A 107 -20.58 6.08 11.55
N ALA A 108 -21.42 6.98 12.08
CA ALA A 108 -21.07 7.84 13.20
C ALA A 108 -20.65 7.03 14.43
N THR A 109 -21.42 5.99 14.77
CA THR A 109 -21.09 5.07 15.87
C THR A 109 -19.82 4.26 15.56
N GLY A 110 -19.65 3.84 14.31
CA GLY A 110 -18.45 3.12 13.86
C GLY A 110 -17.17 3.94 14.01
N MET A 111 -17.22 5.25 13.71
CA MET A 111 -16.07 6.15 13.87
C MET A 111 -15.66 6.33 15.33
N LYS A 112 -16.61 6.31 16.27
CA LYS A 112 -16.33 6.37 17.71
C LYS A 112 -15.59 5.13 18.21
N LYS A 113 -15.94 3.96 17.66
CA LYS A 113 -15.31 2.67 18.02
C LYS A 113 -13.96 2.45 17.33
N ALA A 114 -13.73 3.06 16.17
CA ALA A 114 -12.55 2.80 15.36
C ALA A 114 -11.26 3.39 15.99
N PRO A 115 -10.15 2.62 16.03
CA PRO A 115 -8.86 3.12 16.50
C PRO A 115 -8.22 4.10 15.51
N MET A 116 -8.63 4.07 14.24
CA MET A 116 -8.11 4.94 13.20
C MET A 116 -9.07 6.09 12.91
N ALA A 117 -8.52 7.31 12.84
CA ALA A 117 -9.27 8.50 12.44
C ALA A 117 -9.68 8.43 10.96
N VAL A 118 -10.68 9.22 10.57
CA VAL A 118 -11.13 9.27 9.18
C VAL A 118 -10.43 10.38 8.42
N ARG A 119 -9.85 10.02 7.27
CA ARG A 119 -9.42 10.96 6.24
C ARG A 119 -9.56 10.32 4.87
N LEU A 120 -10.19 11.02 3.93
CA LEU A 120 -10.54 10.51 2.60
C LEU A 120 -10.32 11.57 1.53
N THR A 121 -9.74 11.19 0.40
CA THR A 121 -9.58 12.04 -0.79
C THR A 121 -10.82 11.96 -1.69
N PRO A 122 -11.13 13.00 -2.48
CA PRO A 122 -12.15 12.93 -3.51
C PRO A 122 -11.95 11.76 -4.47
N HIS A 123 -10.71 11.42 -4.80
CA HIS A 123 -10.35 10.24 -5.58
C HIS A 123 -10.97 8.96 -5.01
N ILE A 124 -10.73 8.64 -3.73
CA ILE A 124 -11.27 7.43 -3.09
C ILE A 124 -12.79 7.49 -2.95
N LEU A 125 -13.34 8.65 -2.56
CA LEU A 125 -14.80 8.82 -2.42
C LEU A 125 -15.54 8.61 -3.74
N SER A 126 -14.91 8.97 -4.86
CA SER A 126 -15.46 8.78 -6.21
C SER A 126 -15.40 7.33 -6.69
N LEU A 127 -14.55 6.49 -6.10
CA LEU A 127 -14.47 5.07 -6.43
C LEU A 127 -15.57 4.25 -5.73
N ILE A 128 -16.08 4.71 -4.59
CA ILE A 128 -17.09 3.98 -3.80
C ILE A 128 -18.43 3.92 -4.55
N ASN A 129 -19.02 2.73 -4.63
CA ASN A 129 -20.40 2.58 -5.05
C ASN A 129 -21.36 2.90 -3.90
N TRP A 130 -21.82 4.16 -3.83
CA TRP A 130 -22.71 4.64 -2.78
C TRP A 130 -24.12 4.03 -2.77
N LYS A 131 -24.54 3.36 -3.87
CA LYS A 131 -25.80 2.59 -3.89
C LYS A 131 -25.68 1.26 -3.13
N GLU A 132 -24.47 0.70 -3.07
CA GLU A 132 -24.15 -0.59 -2.45
C GLU A 132 -23.13 -0.40 -1.31
N ALA A 133 -23.28 0.71 -0.56
CA ALA A 133 -22.26 1.19 0.38
C ALA A 133 -21.86 0.14 1.43
N TYR A 134 -22.78 -0.70 1.92
CA TYR A 134 -22.46 -1.78 2.87
C TYR A 134 -21.49 -2.81 2.29
N SER A 135 -21.72 -3.28 1.06
CA SER A 135 -20.91 -4.29 0.40
C SER A 135 -19.68 -3.73 -0.31
N ASP A 136 -19.64 -2.43 -0.60
CA ASP A 136 -18.57 -1.83 -1.40
C ASP A 136 -17.17 -2.08 -0.77
N PRO A 137 -16.24 -2.69 -1.53
CA PRO A 137 -14.92 -3.09 -1.01
C PRO A 137 -13.99 -1.90 -0.76
N ILE A 138 -14.20 -0.77 -1.42
CA ILE A 138 -13.42 0.46 -1.17
C ILE A 138 -13.89 1.08 0.15
N ARG A 139 -15.19 1.24 0.34
CA ARG A 139 -15.76 1.77 1.59
C ARG A 139 -15.35 0.94 2.81
N ARG A 140 -15.34 -0.39 2.68
CA ARG A 140 -14.87 -1.33 3.73
C ARG A 140 -13.47 -1.02 4.25
N GLN A 141 -12.58 -0.52 3.39
CA GLN A 141 -11.20 -0.21 3.74
C GLN A 141 -11.03 1.08 4.53
N PHE A 142 -11.96 2.04 4.43
CA PHE A 142 -11.75 3.40 4.93
C PHE A 142 -12.82 3.93 5.88
N ILE A 143 -14.10 3.57 5.69
CA ILE A 143 -15.21 4.11 6.51
C ILE A 143 -15.76 3.01 7.42
N PRO A 144 -15.56 3.12 8.75
CA PRO A 144 -16.08 2.15 9.71
C PRO A 144 -17.59 2.28 9.84
N ILE A 145 -18.27 1.16 10.07
CA ILE A 145 -19.70 1.07 10.40
C ILE A 145 -19.83 0.20 11.64
N ALA A 146 -20.60 0.62 12.64
CA ALA A 146 -20.68 -0.09 13.91
C ALA A 146 -21.25 -1.51 13.76
N SER A 147 -22.20 -1.70 12.86
CA SER A 147 -22.82 -2.99 12.57
C SER A 147 -21.86 -4.05 12.02
N SER A 148 -20.70 -3.67 11.47
CA SER A 148 -19.72 -4.65 10.98
C SER A 148 -18.74 -5.12 12.03
N PHE A 149 -18.54 -4.36 13.11
CA PHE A 149 -17.56 -4.71 14.14
C PHE A 149 -17.82 -6.10 14.70
N LYS A 150 -16.73 -6.84 14.90
CA LYS A 150 -16.73 -8.11 15.62
C LYS A 150 -15.94 -7.92 16.92
N PRO A 151 -16.25 -8.69 17.98
CA PRO A 151 -15.41 -8.73 19.17
C PRO A 151 -13.98 -9.07 18.77
N ASP A 152 -13.01 -8.27 19.21
CA ASP A 152 -11.60 -8.56 18.97
C ASP A 152 -11.22 -9.87 19.66
N HIS A 153 -10.39 -10.69 18.98
CA HIS A 153 -9.75 -11.82 19.66
C HIS A 153 -8.87 -11.29 20.81
N PRO A 154 -8.84 -11.93 22.00
CA PRO A 154 -8.10 -11.44 23.19
C PRO A 154 -6.59 -11.23 23.02
N GLN A 155 -6.02 -11.67 21.89
CA GLN A 155 -4.60 -11.61 21.58
C GLN A 155 -4.27 -10.43 20.64
N LEU A 156 -5.28 -9.67 20.19
CA LEU A 156 -5.07 -8.46 19.40
C LEU A 156 -4.48 -7.37 20.29
N GLN A 157 -3.50 -6.65 19.72
CA GLN A 157 -2.79 -5.57 20.39
C GLN A 157 -2.72 -4.36 19.47
N LEU A 158 -2.69 -3.14 20.04
CA LEU A 158 -2.52 -1.92 19.25
C LEU A 158 -1.17 -1.91 18.48
N ASP A 159 -0.09 -2.34 19.13
CA ASP A 159 1.24 -2.55 18.52
C ASP A 159 1.58 -4.05 18.49
N SER A 160 0.82 -4.80 17.68
CA SER A 160 0.96 -6.27 17.58
C SER A 160 2.31 -6.75 17.03
N LEU A 161 3.04 -5.87 16.34
CA LEU A 161 4.33 -6.19 15.74
C LEU A 161 5.51 -5.76 16.62
N HIS A 162 5.29 -5.17 17.80
CA HIS A 162 6.34 -4.64 18.68
C HIS A 162 7.24 -3.58 18.01
N GLU A 163 6.69 -2.74 17.14
CA GLU A 163 7.45 -1.67 16.47
C GLU A 163 8.03 -0.67 17.49
N THR A 164 7.32 -0.39 18.58
CA THR A 164 7.77 0.54 19.63
C THR A 164 8.92 -0.05 20.46
N HIS A 165 8.88 -1.35 20.76
CA HIS A 165 9.90 -2.03 21.54
C HIS A 165 11.18 -2.25 20.71
N ASP A 166 11.06 -2.61 19.44
CA ASP A 166 12.18 -2.82 18.52
C ASP A 166 12.76 -1.48 17.98
N SER A 167 12.65 -0.37 18.73
CA SER A 167 13.09 0.97 18.31
C SER A 167 14.32 1.47 19.10
N PRO A 168 15.56 1.31 18.58
CA PRO A 168 16.78 1.80 19.25
C PRO A 168 16.82 3.33 19.42
N VAL A 169 16.15 4.07 18.53
CA VAL A 169 15.88 5.49 18.68
C VAL A 169 14.43 5.74 18.26
N LYS A 170 13.81 6.78 18.82
CA LYS A 170 12.41 7.10 18.53
C LYS A 170 12.21 7.29 17.02
N GLY A 171 11.27 6.52 16.46
CA GLY A 171 10.89 6.62 15.05
C GLY A 171 11.75 5.77 14.10
N LEU A 172 12.69 4.98 14.61
CA LEU A 172 13.46 4.04 13.81
C LEU A 172 13.33 2.63 14.38
N VAL A 173 12.61 1.75 13.69
CA VAL A 173 12.45 0.33 14.09
C VAL A 173 13.57 -0.49 13.47
N HIS A 174 14.33 -1.23 14.29
CA HIS A 174 15.42 -2.11 13.88
C HIS A 174 15.17 -3.53 14.39
N ARG A 175 14.27 -4.25 13.72
CA ARG A 175 13.88 -5.63 14.06
C ARG A 175 14.80 -6.70 13.44
N TYR A 176 15.26 -6.43 12.23
CA TYR A 176 15.97 -7.40 11.41
C TYR A 176 17.46 -7.07 11.40
N PRO A 177 18.36 -8.04 11.13
CA PRO A 177 19.80 -7.82 11.22
C PRO A 177 20.35 -6.68 10.35
N ASP A 178 19.78 -6.48 9.15
CA ASP A 178 20.37 -5.64 8.11
C ASP A 178 19.46 -4.49 7.62
N LYS A 179 18.29 -4.32 8.24
CA LYS A 179 17.27 -3.40 7.73
C LYS A 179 16.46 -2.71 8.81
N VAL A 180 16.18 -1.44 8.54
CA VAL A 180 15.44 -0.55 9.44
C VAL A 180 14.21 0.05 8.77
N LEU A 181 13.23 0.40 9.59
CA LEU A 181 12.04 1.15 9.21
C LEU A 181 12.14 2.55 9.83
N PHE A 182 12.32 3.54 8.96
CA PHE A 182 12.40 4.97 9.28
C PHE A 182 11.01 5.58 9.20
N LEU A 183 10.44 6.01 10.33
CA LEU A 183 9.11 6.62 10.42
C LEU A 183 9.21 8.13 10.22
N ALA A 184 9.10 8.59 8.97
CA ALA A 184 9.34 9.98 8.59
C ALA A 184 8.21 10.94 8.99
N THR A 185 6.98 10.45 9.10
CA THR A 185 5.79 11.24 9.41
C THR A 185 4.73 10.37 10.09
N SER A 186 3.74 10.97 10.75
CA SER A 186 2.55 10.26 11.28
C SER A 186 1.28 10.55 10.48
N VAL A 187 1.38 11.21 9.32
CA VAL A 187 0.22 11.66 8.53
C VAL A 187 0.16 10.92 7.20
N CYS A 188 -1.06 10.57 6.79
CA CYS A 188 -1.35 9.97 5.49
C CYS A 188 -2.34 10.85 4.70
N PRO A 189 -2.38 10.75 3.34
CA PRO A 189 -3.43 11.40 2.54
C PRO A 189 -4.82 10.81 2.82
N VAL A 190 -4.88 9.52 3.12
CA VAL A 190 -6.08 8.82 3.62
C VAL A 190 -5.70 7.90 4.79
N TYR A 191 -6.63 7.64 5.69
CA TYR A 191 -6.42 6.69 6.78
C TYR A 191 -7.17 5.37 6.51
N CYS A 192 -6.41 4.29 6.38
CA CYS A 192 -6.96 2.94 6.21
C CYS A 192 -7.46 2.42 7.57
N ARG A 193 -8.66 1.84 7.63
CA ARG A 193 -9.20 1.24 8.85
C ARG A 193 -8.28 0.16 9.42
N PHE A 194 -7.69 -0.64 8.54
CA PHE A 194 -6.81 -1.77 8.85
C PHE A 194 -5.33 -1.36 9.04
N CYS A 195 -5.05 -0.08 9.30
CA CYS A 195 -3.67 0.39 9.44
C CYS A 195 -3.00 -0.24 10.67
N THR A 196 -1.91 -0.99 10.45
CA THR A 196 -1.07 -1.60 11.49
C THR A 196 -0.58 -0.60 12.54
N ARG A 197 -0.40 0.66 12.13
CA ARG A 197 0.07 1.75 12.99
C ARG A 197 -1.06 2.63 13.50
N SER A 198 -2.26 2.11 13.64
CA SER A 198 -3.39 2.87 14.23
C SER A 198 -3.06 3.42 15.62
N TYR A 199 -2.11 2.85 16.34
CA TYR A 199 -1.60 3.34 17.61
C TYR A 199 -0.80 4.67 17.53
N SER A 200 -0.24 5.04 16.37
CA SER A 200 0.65 6.21 16.23
C SER A 200 0.37 7.13 15.03
N VAL A 201 -0.28 6.61 13.99
CA VAL A 201 -0.62 7.35 12.77
C VAL A 201 -1.98 8.04 12.90
N GLY A 202 -2.03 9.29 12.45
CA GLY A 202 -3.23 10.10 12.38
C GLY A 202 -3.57 10.89 13.64
N GLN A 203 -4.76 11.48 13.63
CA GLN A 203 -5.29 12.19 14.79
C GLN A 203 -5.71 11.19 15.89
N GLN A 204 -5.83 11.71 17.11
CA GLN A 204 -6.39 10.96 18.23
C GLN A 204 -7.85 10.56 17.91
N THR A 205 -8.27 9.41 18.43
CA THR A 205 -9.65 8.92 18.36
C THR A 205 -10.20 8.79 19.78
N GLU A 206 -11.50 8.48 19.92
CA GLU A 206 -12.09 8.22 21.24
C GLU A 206 -11.46 6.99 21.93
N THR A 207 -10.89 6.06 21.15
CA THR A 207 -10.31 4.80 21.64
C THR A 207 -8.79 4.82 21.75
N VAL A 208 -8.09 5.72 21.06
CA VAL A 208 -6.63 5.72 20.98
C VAL A 208 -6.06 7.14 21.08
N SER A 209 -5.25 7.34 22.12
CA SER A 209 -4.43 8.55 22.29
C SER A 209 -3.15 8.44 21.46
N LYS A 210 -2.95 9.41 20.56
CA LYS A 210 -1.80 9.47 19.64
C LYS A 210 -1.05 10.77 19.81
N LYS A 211 0.27 10.74 19.66
CA LYS A 211 1.10 11.95 19.64
C LYS A 211 1.50 12.24 18.21
N ARG A 212 0.89 13.28 17.61
CA ARG A 212 1.19 13.67 16.23
C ARG A 212 2.68 14.00 16.11
N PHE A 213 3.30 13.38 15.12
CA PHE A 213 4.69 13.57 14.73
C PHE A 213 4.74 14.20 13.34
N LEU A 214 5.24 15.44 13.29
CA LEU A 214 5.42 16.17 12.04
C LEU A 214 6.80 15.85 11.43
N PRO A 215 6.92 15.88 10.08
CA PRO A 215 8.17 15.65 9.37
C PRO A 215 9.14 16.83 9.57
N LEU A 216 9.82 16.88 10.71
CA LEU A 216 10.83 17.91 11.01
C LEU A 216 12.20 17.25 11.13
N GLN A 217 13.22 17.88 10.55
CA GLN A 217 14.59 17.40 10.49
C GLN A 217 15.17 17.00 11.86
N LYS A 218 14.93 17.80 12.91
CA LYS A 218 15.37 17.51 14.29
C LYS A 218 14.93 16.15 14.83
N TYR A 219 13.88 15.56 14.26
CA TYR A 219 13.41 14.25 14.66
C TYR A 219 14.03 13.11 13.86
N TRP A 220 14.59 13.42 12.69
CA TRP A 220 15.25 12.47 11.80
C TRP A 220 16.75 12.37 12.08
N GLU A 221 17.36 13.44 12.59
CA GLU A 221 18.78 13.49 12.95
C GLU A 221 19.24 12.26 13.77
N PRO A 222 18.58 11.89 14.91
CA PRO A 222 18.99 10.70 15.66
C PRO A 222 18.86 9.40 14.88
N MET A 223 17.91 9.33 13.93
CA MET A 223 17.72 8.16 13.08
C MET A 223 18.85 8.05 12.05
N PHE A 224 19.22 9.17 11.42
CA PHE A 224 20.35 9.20 10.48
C PHE A 224 21.67 8.87 11.18
N GLU A 225 21.91 9.42 12.37
CA GLU A 225 23.09 9.10 13.19
C GLU A 225 23.15 7.61 13.53
N TYR A 226 22.04 7.02 13.95
CA TYR A 226 21.96 5.58 14.21
C TYR A 226 22.30 4.75 12.97
N ILE A 227 21.72 5.08 11.81
CA ILE A 227 21.97 4.36 10.56
C ILE A 227 23.44 4.50 10.15
N ALA A 228 24.01 5.71 10.24
CA ALA A 228 25.39 5.98 9.87
C ALA A 228 26.41 5.21 10.72
N ARG A 229 26.13 5.03 12.02
CA ARG A 229 27.01 4.30 12.94
C ARG A 229 26.81 2.78 12.98
N THR A 230 25.83 2.25 12.24
CA THR A 230 25.48 0.81 12.26
C THR A 230 25.73 0.20 10.87
N PRO A 231 26.96 -0.26 10.58
CA PRO A 231 27.38 -0.70 9.24
C PRO A 231 26.62 -1.92 8.72
N GLU A 232 26.00 -2.72 9.59
CA GLU A 232 25.17 -3.86 9.24
C GLU A 232 23.88 -3.45 8.52
N VAL A 233 23.39 -2.22 8.76
CA VAL A 233 22.16 -1.71 8.14
C VAL A 233 22.43 -1.35 6.68
N THR A 234 22.01 -2.21 5.75
CA THR A 234 22.18 -1.95 4.31
C THR A 234 20.89 -1.54 3.61
N ASP A 235 19.76 -1.58 4.30
CA ASP A 235 18.44 -1.46 3.69
C ASP A 235 17.45 -0.66 4.56
N VAL A 236 16.91 0.43 4.01
CA VAL A 236 16.06 1.38 4.73
C VAL A 236 14.67 1.48 4.10
N VAL A 237 13.62 1.25 4.88
CA VAL A 237 12.24 1.61 4.50
C VAL A 237 11.90 2.97 5.10
N VAL A 238 11.68 3.97 4.26
CA VAL A 238 11.12 5.27 4.67
C VAL A 238 9.61 5.15 4.63
N SER A 239 8.96 5.26 5.79
CA SER A 239 7.52 5.08 5.99
C SER A 239 7.03 5.95 7.16
N GLY A 240 6.21 5.41 8.06
CA GLY A 240 5.48 6.15 9.09
C GLY A 240 3.99 6.08 8.81
N GLY A 241 3.39 7.25 8.58
CA GLY A 241 2.13 7.41 7.89
C GLY A 241 2.31 7.10 6.40
N ASP A 242 2.58 8.13 5.59
CA ASP A 242 2.77 7.97 4.16
C ASP A 242 3.84 8.95 3.64
N THR A 243 4.84 8.47 2.88
CA THR A 243 5.86 9.37 2.29
C THR A 243 5.27 10.34 1.26
N PHE A 244 4.05 10.08 0.78
CA PHE A 244 3.22 11.02 0.04
C PHE A 244 3.00 12.31 0.79
N PHE A 245 3.01 12.34 2.13
CA PHE A 245 2.77 13.56 2.89
C PHE A 245 4.02 14.42 3.07
N LEU A 246 5.20 13.91 2.68
CA LEU A 246 6.43 14.70 2.73
C LEU A 246 6.38 15.82 1.70
N GLU A 247 6.92 16.97 2.06
CA GLU A 247 7.21 18.04 1.11
C GLU A 247 8.37 17.64 0.17
N PRO A 248 8.46 18.21 -1.04
CA PRO A 248 9.54 17.89 -1.96
C PRO A 248 10.95 18.07 -1.35
N SER A 249 11.16 19.11 -0.54
CA SER A 249 12.44 19.35 0.16
C SER A 249 12.76 18.27 1.20
N GLN A 250 11.76 17.81 1.94
CA GLN A 250 11.88 16.75 2.94
C GLN A 250 12.20 15.39 2.31
N LEU A 251 11.50 15.05 1.23
CA LEU A 251 11.77 13.83 0.47
C LEU A 251 13.20 13.83 -0.07
N ARG A 252 13.64 14.99 -0.60
CA ARG A 252 15.00 15.22 -1.12
C ARG A 252 16.06 15.07 -0.03
N GLU A 253 15.83 15.64 1.14
CA GLU A 253 16.73 15.55 2.30
C GLU A 253 16.92 14.08 2.70
N ILE A 254 15.83 13.37 3.00
CA ILE A 254 15.89 11.95 3.41
C ILE A 254 16.59 11.11 2.34
N GLY A 255 16.19 11.26 1.07
CA GLY A 255 16.79 10.50 -0.02
C GLY A 255 18.27 10.78 -0.21
N THR A 256 18.68 12.05 -0.17
CA THR A 256 20.09 12.44 -0.35
C THR A 256 20.96 11.99 0.81
N THR A 257 20.50 12.17 2.05
CA THR A 257 21.22 11.76 3.25
C THR A 257 21.45 10.24 3.25
N LEU A 258 20.40 9.44 3.04
CA LEU A 258 20.53 7.98 3.00
C LEU A 258 21.39 7.48 1.83
N LEU A 259 21.31 8.13 0.66
CA LEU A 259 22.19 7.81 -0.47
C LEU A 259 23.67 8.15 -0.19
N GLY A 260 23.93 9.13 0.68
CA GLY A 260 25.27 9.54 1.11
C GLY A 260 25.95 8.58 2.09
N ILE A 261 25.19 7.69 2.75
CA ILE A 261 25.75 6.70 3.68
C ILE A 261 26.28 5.49 2.88
N ASP A 262 27.56 5.17 3.02
CA ASP A 262 28.28 4.23 2.14
C ASP A 262 27.72 2.79 2.17
N HIS A 263 27.41 2.25 3.35
CA HIS A 263 26.91 0.89 3.52
C HIS A 263 25.44 0.71 3.10
N ILE A 264 24.69 1.80 2.90
CA ILE A 264 23.29 1.73 2.46
C ILE A 264 23.22 1.36 0.98
N ARG A 265 22.54 0.25 0.68
CA ARG A 265 22.38 -0.30 -0.68
C ARG A 265 20.97 -0.19 -1.22
N ARG A 266 19.97 -0.13 -0.34
CA ARG A 266 18.56 -0.21 -0.71
C ARG A 266 17.75 0.82 0.08
N ILE A 267 16.93 1.60 -0.62
CA ILE A 267 16.00 2.56 -0.02
C ILE A 267 14.62 2.36 -0.64
N ARG A 268 13.59 2.29 0.21
CA ARG A 268 12.21 2.14 -0.21
C ARG A 268 11.38 3.26 0.38
N PHE A 269 10.70 4.02 -0.45
CA PHE A 269 9.70 4.99 0.01
C PHE A 269 8.34 4.30 0.00
N ALA A 270 7.70 4.18 1.17
CA ALA A 270 6.41 3.53 1.32
C ALA A 270 5.28 4.57 1.22
N SER A 271 4.44 4.42 0.21
CA SER A 271 3.33 5.33 -0.07
C SER A 271 2.12 4.67 -0.69
N LYS A 272 0.95 4.79 -0.04
CA LYS A 272 -0.34 4.45 -0.64
C LYS A 272 -0.82 5.55 -1.61
N GLY A 273 -0.13 6.70 -1.67
CA GLY A 273 -0.43 7.85 -2.53
C GLY A 273 -0.79 7.51 -3.97
N LEU A 274 -0.07 6.59 -4.63
CA LEU A 274 -0.39 6.15 -6.00
C LEU A 274 -1.80 5.52 -6.13
N SER A 275 -2.29 4.86 -5.09
CA SER A 275 -3.63 4.23 -5.07
C SER A 275 -4.74 5.20 -4.64
N VAL A 276 -4.43 6.17 -3.77
CA VAL A 276 -5.45 6.97 -3.07
C VAL A 276 -5.48 8.44 -3.46
N CYS A 277 -4.40 8.95 -4.04
CA CYS A 277 -4.27 10.32 -4.52
C CYS A 277 -3.26 10.39 -5.69
N PRO A 278 -3.49 9.65 -6.79
CA PRO A 278 -2.56 9.58 -7.92
C PRO A 278 -2.32 10.93 -8.62
N SER A 279 -3.20 11.91 -8.40
CA SER A 279 -3.09 13.28 -8.94
C SER A 279 -1.74 13.92 -8.62
N ARG A 280 -1.19 13.74 -7.41
CA ARG A 280 0.14 14.29 -7.06
C ARG A 280 1.26 13.75 -7.95
N ILE A 281 1.11 12.52 -8.45
CA ILE A 281 2.08 11.93 -9.37
C ILE A 281 1.99 12.61 -10.74
N LEU A 282 0.79 13.01 -11.15
CA LEU A 282 0.53 13.62 -12.44
C LEU A 282 0.75 15.14 -12.44
N ASP A 283 0.55 15.81 -11.31
CA ASP A 283 0.58 17.27 -11.18
C ASP A 283 1.97 17.85 -11.53
N PRO A 284 2.07 18.67 -12.58
CA PRO A 284 3.33 19.31 -12.97
C PRO A 284 3.72 20.50 -12.07
N SER A 285 2.81 20.99 -11.23
CA SER A 285 3.05 22.11 -10.32
C SER A 285 3.57 21.67 -8.93
N ASP A 286 3.65 20.36 -8.68
CA ASP A 286 4.20 19.78 -7.46
C ASP A 286 5.44 18.94 -7.75
N GLU A 287 6.53 19.27 -7.06
CA GLU A 287 7.87 18.75 -7.35
C GLU A 287 8.12 17.37 -6.74
N TRP A 288 7.18 16.82 -5.98
CA TRP A 288 7.37 15.57 -5.23
C TRP A 288 7.78 14.41 -6.13
N THR A 289 7.09 14.28 -7.27
CA THR A 289 7.36 13.21 -8.25
C THR A 289 8.71 13.41 -8.92
N ARG A 290 9.06 14.66 -9.25
CA ARG A 290 10.38 14.99 -9.81
C ARG A 290 11.50 14.65 -8.84
N VAL A 291 11.32 14.95 -7.56
CA VAL A 291 12.28 14.60 -6.49
C VAL A 291 12.42 13.08 -6.36
N LEU A 292 11.32 12.32 -6.37
CA LEU A 292 11.38 10.85 -6.31
C LEU A 292 12.15 10.28 -7.49
N ILE A 293 11.89 10.76 -8.71
CA ILE A 293 12.60 10.36 -9.93
C ILE A 293 14.09 10.70 -9.80
N GLU A 294 14.42 11.91 -9.35
CA GLU A 294 15.80 12.34 -9.14
C GLU A 294 16.56 11.45 -8.15
N ILE A 295 15.98 11.16 -6.99
CA ILE A 295 16.57 10.25 -5.99
C ILE A 295 16.76 8.85 -6.59
N SER A 296 15.78 8.37 -7.37
CA SER A 296 15.88 7.08 -8.06
C SER A 296 17.05 7.06 -9.05
N ASN A 297 17.20 8.11 -9.87
CA ASN A 297 18.29 8.24 -10.83
C ASN A 297 19.66 8.24 -10.13
N ARG A 298 19.82 9.07 -9.09
CA ARG A 298 21.05 9.14 -8.28
C ARG A 298 21.37 7.81 -7.59
N GLY A 299 20.35 7.10 -7.14
CA GLY A 299 20.51 5.74 -6.63
C GLY A 299 21.08 4.79 -7.68
N ARG A 300 20.54 4.79 -8.89
CA ARG A 300 21.04 3.96 -10.00
C ARG A 300 22.48 4.30 -10.39
N GLU A 301 22.83 5.58 -10.46
CA GLU A 301 24.22 6.03 -10.72
C GLU A 301 25.21 5.51 -9.67
N LYS A 302 24.76 5.41 -8.41
CA LYS A 302 25.56 4.86 -7.29
C LYS A 302 25.47 3.34 -7.14
N GLY A 303 24.76 2.64 -8.03
CA GLY A 303 24.51 1.19 -7.92
C GLY A 303 23.63 0.80 -6.72
N LYS A 304 22.81 1.72 -6.21
CA LYS A 304 21.88 1.52 -5.09
C LYS A 304 20.44 1.34 -5.61
N ASN A 305 19.66 0.44 -5.00
CA ASN A 305 18.27 0.21 -5.39
C ASN A 305 17.33 1.19 -4.69
N ILE A 306 16.56 1.94 -5.47
CA ILE A 306 15.49 2.82 -4.98
C ILE A 306 14.15 2.34 -5.53
N ALA A 307 13.16 2.19 -4.66
CA ALA A 307 11.82 1.79 -5.08
C ALA A 307 10.72 2.56 -4.33
N LEU A 308 9.59 2.77 -5.01
CA LEU A 308 8.34 3.16 -4.39
C LEU A 308 7.57 1.88 -4.02
N HIS A 309 7.29 1.67 -2.73
CA HIS A 309 6.40 0.61 -2.27
C HIS A 309 5.01 1.21 -2.12
N THR A 310 4.09 0.79 -2.99
CA THR A 310 2.70 1.21 -2.98
C THR A 310 1.78 0.14 -2.40
N HIS A 311 0.50 0.49 -2.23
CA HIS A 311 -0.45 -0.32 -1.49
C HIS A 311 -1.82 -0.32 -2.18
N PHE A 312 -2.08 -1.31 -3.01
CA PHE A 312 -3.38 -1.55 -3.65
C PHE A 312 -3.95 -2.85 -3.08
N ASN A 313 -5.24 -2.86 -2.78
CA ASN A 313 -5.95 -4.00 -2.18
C ASN A 313 -7.11 -4.48 -3.04
N HIS A 314 -7.64 -3.67 -3.96
CA HIS A 314 -8.77 -4.07 -4.78
C HIS A 314 -8.63 -3.60 -6.23
N PRO A 315 -9.05 -4.38 -7.25
CA PRO A 315 -8.99 -3.98 -8.66
C PRO A 315 -9.74 -2.69 -9.01
N GLN A 316 -10.66 -2.24 -8.16
CA GLN A 316 -11.42 -1.00 -8.28
C GLN A 316 -10.61 0.24 -7.89
N GLU A 317 -9.51 0.07 -7.15
CA GLU A 317 -8.54 1.15 -6.91
C GLU A 317 -7.71 1.46 -8.16
N ILE A 318 -7.67 0.55 -9.14
CA ILE A 318 -6.96 0.74 -10.40
C ILE A 318 -7.93 1.40 -11.40
N SER A 319 -7.88 2.73 -11.43
CA SER A 319 -8.58 3.61 -12.38
C SER A 319 -7.61 4.15 -13.44
N TRP A 320 -8.14 4.74 -14.52
CA TRP A 320 -7.31 5.33 -15.56
C TRP A 320 -6.31 6.38 -15.04
N ILE A 321 -6.65 7.10 -13.96
CA ILE A 321 -5.75 8.09 -13.33
C ILE A 321 -4.57 7.38 -12.64
N THR A 322 -4.84 6.30 -11.90
CA THR A 322 -3.78 5.50 -11.27
C THR A 322 -2.91 4.79 -12.30
N GLU A 323 -3.49 4.35 -13.42
CA GLU A 323 -2.77 3.73 -14.54
C GLU A 323 -1.81 4.75 -15.17
N GLN A 324 -2.29 5.97 -15.49
CA GLN A 324 -1.42 7.04 -16.00
C GLN A 324 -0.29 7.40 -15.02
N ALA A 325 -0.60 7.49 -13.72
CA ALA A 325 0.40 7.77 -12.70
C ALA A 325 1.46 6.65 -12.62
N ALA A 326 1.04 5.39 -12.69
CA ALA A 326 1.95 4.24 -12.72
C ALA A 326 2.84 4.24 -13.97
N GLN A 327 2.26 4.50 -15.15
CA GLN A 327 3.02 4.59 -16.40
C GLN A 327 4.03 5.75 -16.39
N LYS A 328 3.67 6.92 -15.83
CA LYS A 328 4.61 8.04 -15.66
C LYS A 328 5.82 7.62 -14.82
N LEU A 329 5.61 6.91 -13.71
CA LEU A 329 6.71 6.40 -12.88
C LEU A 329 7.56 5.36 -13.65
N PHE A 330 6.91 4.43 -14.36
CA PHE A 330 7.60 3.41 -15.15
C PHE A 330 8.45 4.00 -16.28
N HIS A 331 7.92 4.96 -17.05
CA HIS A 331 8.66 5.66 -18.11
C HIS A 331 9.91 6.40 -17.58
N ASN A 332 9.90 6.80 -16.31
CA ASN A 332 11.04 7.43 -15.63
C ASN A 332 11.92 6.42 -14.87
N ALA A 333 11.79 5.13 -15.17
CA ALA A 333 12.56 4.04 -14.56
C ALA A 333 12.46 3.96 -13.02
N VAL A 334 11.36 4.45 -12.44
CA VAL A 334 11.08 4.27 -11.01
C VAL A 334 10.55 2.86 -10.80
N THR A 335 11.23 2.05 -9.98
CA THR A 335 10.73 0.74 -9.59
C THR A 335 9.55 0.89 -8.65
N VAL A 336 8.38 0.37 -9.01
CA VAL A 336 7.18 0.36 -8.16
C VAL A 336 6.83 -1.07 -7.75
N ARG A 337 6.63 -1.29 -6.45
CA ARG A 337 6.25 -2.58 -5.86
C ARG A 337 4.95 -2.45 -5.09
N ASN A 338 4.06 -3.44 -5.17
CA ASN A 338 2.80 -3.44 -4.45
C ASN A 338 2.82 -4.33 -3.22
N GLN A 339 2.35 -3.79 -2.11
CA GLN A 339 2.04 -4.52 -0.90
C GLN A 339 0.52 -4.57 -0.77
N THR A 340 -0.11 -5.72 -0.88
CA THR A 340 -1.54 -5.92 -0.63
C THR A 340 -1.73 -6.45 0.79
N VAL A 341 -2.84 -6.13 1.45
CA VAL A 341 -3.29 -6.81 2.67
C VAL A 341 -4.56 -7.59 2.33
N LEU A 342 -4.62 -8.85 2.79
CA LEU A 342 -5.78 -9.71 2.64
C LEU A 342 -6.85 -9.29 3.65
N LEU A 343 -7.99 -8.85 3.12
CA LEU A 343 -9.08 -8.23 3.85
C LEU A 343 -10.40 -8.91 3.53
N ASN A 344 -11.11 -9.32 4.58
CA ASN A 344 -12.39 -10.01 4.50
C ASN A 344 -13.43 -9.16 3.76
N LYS A 345 -14.11 -9.78 2.79
CA LYS A 345 -15.11 -9.14 1.91
C LYS A 345 -14.57 -7.96 1.09
N VAL A 346 -13.25 -7.82 0.98
CA VAL A 346 -12.58 -6.87 0.08
C VAL A 346 -11.86 -7.64 -1.01
N ASN A 347 -10.93 -8.53 -0.65
CA ASN A 347 -10.09 -9.24 -1.61
C ASN A 347 -9.76 -10.69 -1.21
N ASN A 348 -10.42 -11.24 -0.19
CA ASN A 348 -10.20 -12.62 0.28
C ASN A 348 -10.88 -13.70 -0.59
N ASN A 349 -10.82 -13.55 -1.91
CA ASN A 349 -11.24 -14.59 -2.85
C ASN A 349 -10.30 -14.64 -4.07
N VAL A 350 -10.18 -15.83 -4.65
CA VAL A 350 -9.27 -16.10 -5.78
C VAL A 350 -9.54 -15.19 -6.99
N PRO A 351 -10.79 -15.04 -7.49
CA PRO A 351 -11.05 -14.18 -8.64
C PRO A 351 -10.62 -12.71 -8.45
N THR A 352 -10.92 -12.12 -7.29
CA THR A 352 -10.55 -10.72 -6.98
C THR A 352 -9.04 -10.56 -6.89
N MET A 353 -8.36 -11.44 -6.14
CA MET A 353 -6.90 -11.35 -5.98
C MET A 353 -6.17 -11.59 -7.31
N LYS A 354 -6.61 -12.58 -8.10
CA LYS A 354 -6.05 -12.84 -9.44
C LYS A 354 -6.20 -11.64 -10.37
N ARG A 355 -7.36 -10.97 -10.34
CA ARG A 355 -7.61 -9.74 -11.12
C ARG A 355 -6.72 -8.59 -10.66
N LEU A 356 -6.53 -8.43 -9.34
CA LEU A 356 -5.67 -7.39 -8.78
C LEU A 356 -4.22 -7.57 -9.24
N ILE A 357 -3.67 -8.77 -9.05
CA ILE A 357 -2.28 -9.09 -9.42
C ILE A 357 -2.04 -8.85 -10.92
N ARG A 358 -2.98 -9.28 -11.77
CA ARG A 358 -2.88 -9.05 -13.22
C ARG A 358 -2.91 -7.57 -13.57
N LYS A 359 -3.87 -6.80 -13.05
CA LYS A 359 -3.93 -5.36 -13.31
C LYS A 359 -2.68 -4.61 -12.82
N LEU A 360 -2.11 -5.02 -11.68
CA LEU A 360 -0.84 -4.47 -11.21
C LEU A 360 0.28 -4.79 -12.20
N ALA A 361 0.35 -6.04 -12.67
CA ALA A 361 1.34 -6.47 -13.64
C ALA A 361 1.23 -5.75 -14.98
N ASP A 362 0.01 -5.59 -15.51
CA ASP A 362 -0.28 -4.86 -16.75
C ASP A 362 0.10 -3.37 -16.64
N ASN A 363 0.22 -2.84 -15.42
CA ASN A 363 0.65 -1.47 -15.14
C ASN A 363 2.11 -1.35 -14.69
N ASN A 364 2.93 -2.38 -14.90
CA ASN A 364 4.34 -2.43 -14.52
C ASN A 364 4.58 -2.18 -13.02
N ILE A 365 3.59 -2.50 -12.18
CA ILE A 365 3.72 -2.50 -10.73
C ILE A 365 4.01 -3.94 -10.31
N GLN A 366 5.19 -4.19 -9.74
CA GLN A 366 5.58 -5.52 -9.28
C GLN A 366 4.77 -5.93 -8.05
N PRO A 367 3.90 -6.96 -8.11
CA PRO A 367 3.24 -7.50 -6.92
C PRO A 367 4.30 -8.10 -6.00
N TYR A 368 4.48 -7.51 -4.82
CA TYR A 368 5.58 -7.88 -3.92
C TYR A 368 5.11 -8.76 -2.77
N TYR A 369 4.14 -8.28 -1.99
CA TYR A 369 3.55 -9.04 -0.90
C TYR A 369 2.03 -9.03 -0.95
N VAL A 370 1.43 -10.15 -0.53
CA VAL A 370 0.07 -10.21 0.00
C VAL A 370 0.20 -10.56 1.49
N TYR A 371 -0.08 -9.61 2.36
CA TYR A 371 -0.03 -9.79 3.80
C TYR A 371 -1.32 -10.41 4.31
N GLN A 372 -1.19 -11.40 5.18
CA GLN A 372 -2.21 -11.73 6.16
C GLN A 372 -2.48 -10.51 7.03
N GLY A 373 -3.74 -10.24 7.39
CA GLY A 373 -4.07 -9.10 8.23
C GLY A 373 -3.43 -9.18 9.61
N ASP A 374 -2.67 -8.15 9.99
CA ASP A 374 -2.00 -8.06 11.29
C ASP A 374 -2.99 -8.16 12.46
N MET A 375 -2.51 -8.63 13.61
CA MET A 375 -3.32 -8.82 14.83
C MET A 375 -3.57 -7.49 15.58
N VAL A 376 -4.04 -6.47 14.87
CA VAL A 376 -4.34 -5.16 15.46
C VAL A 376 -5.79 -5.04 15.91
N GLN A 377 -6.03 -4.30 16.99
CA GLN A 377 -7.36 -4.09 17.58
C GLN A 377 -8.30 -3.30 16.66
N GLY A 378 -9.61 -3.51 16.83
CA GLY A 378 -10.69 -2.73 16.20
C GLY A 378 -10.91 -3.01 14.72
N VAL A 379 -10.36 -4.11 14.19
CA VAL A 379 -10.45 -4.48 12.76
C VAL A 379 -10.72 -5.97 12.56
N GLU A 380 -11.19 -6.67 13.58
CA GLU A 380 -11.48 -8.11 13.52
C GLU A 380 -12.44 -8.46 12.36
N ASP A 381 -13.36 -7.57 12.02
CA ASP A 381 -14.28 -7.73 10.89
C ASP A 381 -13.60 -7.80 9.53
N LEU A 382 -12.38 -7.25 9.42
CA LEU A 382 -11.56 -7.22 8.21
C LEU A 382 -10.48 -8.30 8.17
N ARG A 383 -10.09 -8.89 9.31
CA ARG A 383 -9.10 -9.98 9.34
C ARG A 383 -9.66 -11.24 8.68
N THR A 384 -8.80 -12.17 8.28
CA THR A 384 -9.20 -13.45 7.65
C THR A 384 -8.51 -14.61 8.37
N PRO A 385 -9.06 -15.83 8.37
CA PRO A 385 -8.35 -16.99 8.88
C PRO A 385 -7.17 -17.37 7.95
N LEU A 386 -6.11 -17.98 8.48
CA LEU A 386 -4.92 -18.37 7.72
C LEU A 386 -5.25 -19.29 6.53
N ARG A 387 -6.30 -20.12 6.64
CA ARG A 387 -6.78 -20.94 5.51
C ARG A 387 -7.11 -20.14 4.25
N ASP A 388 -7.58 -18.88 4.37
CA ASP A 388 -7.95 -18.06 3.22
C ASP A 388 -6.71 -17.69 2.39
N ILE A 389 -5.63 -17.24 3.05
CA ILE A 389 -4.40 -16.86 2.35
C ILE A 389 -3.72 -18.07 1.69
N LEU A 390 -3.73 -19.23 2.36
CA LEU A 390 -3.19 -20.49 1.83
C LEU A 390 -3.99 -20.99 0.62
N HIS A 391 -5.32 -20.93 0.71
CA HIS A 391 -6.21 -21.29 -0.38
C HIS A 391 -5.98 -20.37 -1.59
N ILE A 392 -5.89 -19.06 -1.37
CA ILE A 392 -5.69 -18.10 -2.46
C ILE A 392 -4.32 -18.27 -3.12
N GLU A 393 -3.26 -18.44 -2.34
CA GLU A 393 -1.91 -18.70 -2.85
C GLU A 393 -1.87 -19.93 -3.76
N SER A 394 -2.41 -21.06 -3.30
CA SER A 394 -2.40 -22.33 -4.05
C SER A 394 -3.14 -22.25 -5.39
N HIS A 395 -4.20 -21.44 -5.49
CA HIS A 395 -4.97 -21.27 -6.74
C HIS A 395 -4.42 -20.19 -7.66
N ILE A 396 -3.54 -19.32 -7.16
CA ILE A 396 -2.87 -18.28 -7.97
C ILE A 396 -1.57 -18.80 -8.55
N ARG A 397 -0.78 -19.53 -7.74
CA ARG A 397 0.53 -20.07 -8.13
C ARG A 397 0.38 -20.95 -9.37
N GLY A 398 1.20 -20.69 -10.39
CA GLY A 398 1.12 -21.37 -11.69
C GLY A 398 0.09 -20.78 -12.68
N THR A 399 -0.77 -19.85 -12.27
CA THR A 399 -1.79 -19.23 -13.14
C THR A 399 -1.47 -17.80 -13.62
N ILE A 400 -0.39 -17.24 -13.07
CA ILE A 400 0.17 -15.92 -13.39
C ILE A 400 1.67 -16.10 -13.63
N ALA A 401 2.27 -15.21 -14.42
CA ALA A 401 3.72 -15.20 -14.64
C ALA A 401 4.47 -15.21 -13.29
N GLY A 402 5.44 -16.12 -13.15
CA GLY A 402 6.12 -16.36 -11.87
C GLY A 402 6.79 -15.11 -11.30
N PHE A 403 7.42 -14.29 -12.14
CA PHE A 403 8.09 -13.05 -11.73
C PHE A 403 7.12 -11.93 -11.29
N MET A 404 5.82 -12.10 -11.52
CA MET A 404 4.74 -11.21 -11.05
C MET A 404 3.83 -11.87 -10.01
N THR A 405 4.19 -13.05 -9.51
CA THR A 405 3.46 -13.69 -8.42
C THR A 405 4.03 -13.19 -7.08
N PRO A 406 3.23 -12.52 -6.24
CA PRO A 406 3.70 -12.00 -4.95
C PRO A 406 3.99 -13.12 -3.97
N SER A 407 4.78 -12.82 -2.94
CA SER A 407 4.88 -13.68 -1.77
C SER A 407 3.67 -13.47 -0.86
N PHE A 408 3.01 -14.56 -0.45
CA PHE A 408 1.93 -14.53 0.53
C PHE A 408 2.53 -14.70 1.92
N VAL A 409 2.38 -13.70 2.77
CA VAL A 409 3.16 -13.59 4.02
C VAL A 409 2.30 -13.29 5.24
N VAL A 410 2.76 -13.76 6.40
CA VAL A 410 2.29 -13.34 7.72
C VAL A 410 3.42 -12.52 8.35
N ASP A 411 3.16 -11.29 8.80
CA ASP A 411 4.09 -10.58 9.69
C ASP A 411 3.82 -11.09 11.10
N LEU A 412 4.79 -11.81 11.66
CA LEU A 412 4.58 -12.56 12.90
C LEU A 412 4.42 -11.62 14.09
N PRO A 413 3.37 -11.81 14.91
CA PRO A 413 3.17 -11.04 16.15
C PRO A 413 4.39 -11.09 17.06
N GLY A 414 4.59 -10.02 17.83
CA GLY A 414 5.72 -9.88 18.74
C GLY A 414 7.06 -9.63 18.06
N GLY A 415 7.06 -9.26 16.78
CA GLY A 415 8.27 -8.89 16.04
C GLY A 415 9.07 -10.08 15.49
N GLY A 416 8.40 -11.21 15.20
CA GLY A 416 9.04 -12.36 14.53
C GLY A 416 9.38 -12.09 13.05
N GLY A 417 8.79 -11.03 12.49
CA GLY A 417 9.02 -10.61 11.11
C GLY A 417 8.22 -11.41 10.09
N LYS A 418 8.44 -11.11 8.81
CA LYS A 418 7.64 -11.63 7.70
C LYS A 418 8.05 -13.06 7.35
N ARG A 419 7.08 -13.97 7.35
CA ARG A 419 7.22 -15.37 6.94
C ARG A 419 6.25 -15.71 5.83
N LEU A 420 6.62 -16.62 4.93
CA LEU A 420 5.68 -17.17 3.97
C LEU A 420 4.54 -17.86 4.73
N ALA A 421 3.30 -17.57 4.38
CA ALA A 421 2.14 -18.12 5.06
C ALA A 421 2.13 -19.65 5.05
N SER A 422 2.62 -20.25 3.96
CA SER A 422 2.76 -21.70 3.78
C SER A 422 3.91 -22.36 4.59
N THR A 423 4.66 -21.59 5.39
CA THR A 423 5.76 -22.11 6.23
C THR A 423 5.40 -22.20 7.71
N PHE A 424 4.12 -22.41 8.04
CA PHE A 424 3.69 -22.69 9.42
C PHE A 424 4.22 -24.06 9.87
N GLU A 425 4.55 -24.18 11.16
CA GLU A 425 4.94 -25.44 11.80
C GLU A 425 3.71 -26.31 12.11
N SER A 426 2.62 -25.66 12.51
CA SER A 426 1.32 -26.30 12.74
C SER A 426 0.21 -25.25 12.61
N TYR A 427 -0.97 -25.72 12.22
CA TYR A 427 -2.19 -24.92 12.12
C TYR A 427 -3.39 -25.78 12.52
N ASP A 428 -4.03 -25.44 13.63
CA ASP A 428 -5.28 -26.06 14.06
C ASP A 428 -6.45 -25.18 13.60
N THR A 429 -7.18 -25.64 12.58
CA THR A 429 -8.32 -24.90 11.99
C THR A 429 -9.53 -24.82 12.92
N ARG A 430 -9.60 -25.64 13.97
CA ARG A 430 -10.70 -25.59 14.95
C ARG A 430 -10.47 -24.50 15.98
N THR A 431 -9.26 -24.39 16.51
CA THR A 431 -8.89 -23.33 17.46
C THR A 431 -8.44 -22.04 16.77
N GLY A 432 -8.11 -22.11 15.48
CA GLY A 432 -7.61 -20.96 14.72
C GLY A 432 -6.16 -20.61 15.01
N VAL A 433 -5.41 -21.47 15.71
CA VAL A 433 -4.05 -21.17 16.14
C VAL A 433 -3.06 -21.74 15.14
N SER A 434 -2.21 -20.87 14.60
CA SER A 434 -1.06 -21.25 13.77
C SER A 434 0.25 -20.87 14.44
N ARG A 435 1.26 -21.71 14.30
CA ARG A 435 2.58 -21.57 14.93
C ARG A 435 3.66 -21.44 13.87
N PHE A 436 4.57 -20.50 14.07
CA PHE A 436 5.67 -20.22 13.15
C PHE A 436 7.00 -20.09 13.90
N LEU A 437 8.09 -20.44 13.22
CA LEU A 437 9.44 -20.12 13.63
C LEU A 437 10.02 -19.01 12.76
N ALA A 438 10.94 -18.22 13.34
CA ALA A 438 11.69 -17.19 12.63
C ALA A 438 13.21 -17.31 12.88
N PRO A 439 13.87 -18.39 12.43
CA PRO A 439 15.29 -18.64 12.76
C PRO A 439 16.23 -17.49 12.41
N GLY A 440 16.01 -16.84 11.27
CA GLY A 440 16.84 -15.71 10.81
C GLY A 440 16.56 -14.36 11.48
N VAL A 441 15.61 -14.28 12.42
CA VAL A 441 15.22 -13.02 13.10
C VAL A 441 15.18 -13.19 14.63
N LYS A 442 14.50 -14.24 15.13
CA LYS A 442 14.30 -14.51 16.56
C LYS A 442 14.66 -15.96 16.96
N GLY A 443 15.47 -16.65 16.14
CA GLY A 443 15.90 -18.02 16.41
C GLY A 443 14.73 -19.00 16.51
N ASN A 444 14.72 -19.82 17.56
CA ASN A 444 13.71 -20.86 17.79
C ASN A 444 12.48 -20.36 18.55
N THR A 445 12.29 -19.04 18.67
CA THR A 445 11.10 -18.46 19.28
C THR A 445 9.87 -18.83 18.46
N VAL A 446 8.87 -19.41 19.12
CA VAL A 446 7.59 -19.72 18.47
C VAL A 446 6.70 -18.50 18.51
N HIS A 447 6.24 -18.08 17.34
CA HIS A 447 5.24 -17.03 17.18
C HIS A 447 3.89 -17.65 16.84
N GLN A 448 2.83 -17.15 17.45
CA GLN A 448 1.47 -17.60 17.19
C GLN A 448 0.69 -16.52 16.43
N TYR A 449 -0.03 -16.94 15.39
CA TYR A 449 -1.07 -16.14 14.76
C TYR A 449 -2.41 -16.78 15.07
N TYR A 450 -3.36 -15.96 15.49
CA TYR A 450 -4.71 -16.38 15.85
C TYR A 450 -5.66 -15.91 14.76
N ASP A 451 -6.48 -16.83 14.25
CA ASP A 451 -7.55 -16.52 13.31
C ASP A 451 -8.65 -15.67 13.97
N PRO A 452 -9.47 -14.95 13.18
CA PRO A 452 -10.57 -14.16 13.74
C PRO A 452 -11.62 -15.04 14.41
N LEU A 453 -12.14 -14.63 15.58
CA LEU A 453 -13.10 -15.44 16.35
C LEU A 453 -14.33 -15.83 15.54
N TRP A 454 -14.88 -14.90 14.74
CA TRP A 454 -16.05 -15.14 13.91
C TRP A 454 -15.85 -16.21 12.83
N SER A 455 -14.60 -16.56 12.52
CA SER A 455 -14.24 -17.55 11.50
C SER A 455 -14.11 -18.97 12.05
N LEU A 456 -14.20 -19.14 13.36
CA LEU A 456 -14.06 -20.42 14.06
C LEU A 456 -15.40 -21.14 14.21
N PRO A 457 -15.40 -22.48 14.31
CA PRO A 457 -16.61 -23.24 14.62
C PRO A 457 -17.28 -22.78 15.92
N GLU A 458 -18.61 -22.92 15.99
CA GLU A 458 -19.35 -22.66 17.24
C GLU A 458 -18.79 -23.50 18.39
N GLY A 459 -18.69 -22.89 19.58
CA GLY A 459 -18.07 -23.51 20.76
C GLY A 459 -16.53 -23.43 20.82
N SER A 460 -15.84 -23.03 19.74
CA SER A 460 -14.39 -22.78 19.75
C SER A 460 -14.03 -21.29 19.90
N GLN A 461 -15.03 -20.43 20.11
CA GLN A 461 -14.90 -18.97 20.19
C GLN A 461 -14.65 -18.45 21.62
N THR A 462 -14.65 -19.34 22.62
CA THR A 462 -14.36 -19.04 24.01
C THR A 462 -12.92 -19.48 24.32
N LEU A 463 -11.96 -18.59 24.10
CA LEU A 463 -10.58 -18.72 24.56
C LEU A 463 -10.23 -17.54 25.46
#